data_AF-A0A1J5KS89-F1
#
_entry.id   AF-A0A1J5KS89-F1
#
_cell.length_a   1.000
_cell.length_b   1.000
_cell.length_c   1.000
_cell.angle_alpha   90.00
_cell.angle_beta   90.00
_cell.angle_gamma   90.00
#
_symmetry.space_group_name_H-M   'P 1'
#
loop_
_entity.id
_entity.type
_entity.pdbx_description
1 polymer ?
#
loop_
_entity_poly.entity_id
_entity_poly.type
_entity_poly.pdbx_seq_one_letter_code
_entity_poly.pdbx_strand_id
1 'polypeptide(L)'
;MMDKFLKNKNEPQVNPLSKVFYDLESIDESPFRMAMASYNALKQEAKSSEELFYYLIEDAMFTSLYATFYEQLLVTIGQNPDFTLDLIEKFSDDGDERERLIAGQAQDHLSFIENFGMCDGCKCCENHTDVAELIAPFQKGDIDFFTELYIGMQTIQFSMEYLIFEVIPNDVEIAKSFSPKNIMDWRQTIYSYAQLKASEV
;
A
#
# COMPACT_ATOMS: atom_id res chain seq x y z
N MET A 1 -46.46 22.20 17.34
CA MET A 1 -46.17 22.01 15.90
C MET A 1 -44.66 22.01 15.74
N MET A 2 -44.02 20.97 16.31
CA MET A 2 -42.58 20.73 16.34
C MET A 2 -42.43 19.33 15.80
N ASP A 3 -41.87 19.19 14.61
CA ASP A 3 -41.16 18.00 14.11
C ASP A 3 -40.70 18.27 12.66
N LYS A 4 -39.84 19.27 12.53
CA LYS A 4 -38.91 19.43 11.40
C LYS A 4 -37.47 19.24 11.88
N PHE A 5 -37.28 18.29 12.81
CA PHE A 5 -35.96 17.92 13.29
C PHE A 5 -35.37 16.81 12.39
N LEU A 6 -34.26 17.18 11.73
CA LEU A 6 -33.08 16.34 11.54
C LEU A 6 -33.31 14.98 10.85
N LYS A 7 -33.40 14.99 9.52
CA LYS A 7 -32.90 13.88 8.70
C LYS A 7 -31.65 14.32 7.94
N ASN A 8 -30.57 14.59 8.67
CA ASN A 8 -29.22 14.38 8.13
C ASN A 8 -28.83 12.95 8.45
N LYS A 9 -29.31 12.00 7.63
CA LYS A 9 -28.68 10.69 7.55
C LYS A 9 -27.59 10.77 6.49
N ASN A 10 -26.44 11.34 6.85
CA ASN A 10 -25.19 10.88 6.27
C ASN A 10 -24.84 9.60 7.04
N GLU A 11 -25.52 8.51 6.71
CA GLU A 11 -24.98 7.20 7.08
C GLU A 11 -23.63 7.09 6.35
N PRO A 12 -22.51 6.89 7.06
CA PRO A 12 -21.23 6.72 6.39
C PRO A 12 -21.38 5.55 5.43
N GLN A 13 -21.25 5.83 4.14
CA GLN A 13 -21.31 4.80 3.11
C GLN A 13 -20.09 3.92 3.33
N VAL A 14 -20.30 2.78 4.00
CA VAL A 14 -19.23 1.84 4.35
C VAL A 14 -18.62 1.37 3.04
N ASN A 15 -17.31 1.59 2.88
CA ASN A 15 -16.58 1.15 1.71
C ASN A 15 -16.71 -0.39 1.60
N PRO A 16 -17.24 -0.92 0.49
CA PRO A 16 -17.43 -2.36 0.32
C PRO A 16 -16.13 -3.17 0.49
N LEU A 17 -14.98 -2.57 0.16
CA LEU A 17 -13.67 -3.19 0.26
C LEU A 17 -13.19 -3.34 1.71
N SER A 18 -13.64 -2.46 2.62
CA SER A 18 -13.27 -2.56 4.04
C SER A 18 -13.74 -3.86 4.67
N LYS A 19 -14.90 -4.38 4.23
CA LYS A 19 -15.38 -5.69 4.71
C LYS A 19 -14.40 -6.80 4.34
N VAL A 20 -13.90 -6.80 3.10
CA VAL A 20 -12.90 -7.79 2.64
C VAL A 20 -11.71 -7.80 3.59
N PHE A 21 -11.12 -6.63 3.86
CA PHE A 21 -9.96 -6.55 4.75
C PHE A 21 -10.25 -7.09 6.16
N TYR A 22 -11.37 -6.73 6.78
CA TYR A 22 -11.70 -7.23 8.12
C TYR A 22 -12.02 -8.73 8.15
N ASP A 23 -12.58 -9.28 7.06
CA ASP A 23 -12.77 -10.72 6.93
C ASP A 23 -11.40 -11.43 6.87
N LEU A 24 -10.38 -10.83 6.23
CA LEU A 24 -9.00 -11.36 6.22
C LEU A 24 -8.32 -11.29 7.59
N GLU A 25 -8.65 -10.32 8.43
CA GLU A 25 -8.07 -10.25 9.77
C GLU A 25 -8.52 -11.39 10.69
N SER A 26 -9.52 -12.19 10.27
CA SER A 26 -9.95 -13.38 10.99
C SER A 26 -9.17 -14.66 10.63
N ILE A 27 -8.37 -14.65 9.56
CA ILE A 27 -7.59 -15.81 9.12
C ILE A 27 -6.18 -15.84 9.73
N ASP A 28 -5.56 -17.01 9.75
CA ASP A 28 -4.27 -17.20 10.43
C ASP A 28 -3.12 -16.45 9.72
N GLU A 29 -3.16 -16.38 8.40
CA GLU A 29 -2.25 -15.64 7.54
C GLU A 29 -2.87 -14.31 7.10
N SER A 30 -3.35 -13.52 8.07
CA SER A 30 -3.89 -12.19 7.74
C SER A 30 -2.81 -11.26 7.18
N PRO A 31 -3.16 -10.29 6.33
CA PRO A 31 -2.20 -9.34 5.76
C PRO A 31 -1.33 -8.65 6.81
N PHE A 32 -1.90 -8.28 7.96
CA PHE A 32 -1.11 -7.67 9.04
C PHE A 32 -0.12 -8.66 9.66
N ARG A 33 -0.52 -9.92 9.88
CA ARG A 33 0.38 -10.95 10.42
C ARG A 33 1.52 -11.26 9.45
N MET A 34 1.24 -11.30 8.14
CA MET A 34 2.26 -11.46 7.11
C MET A 34 3.24 -10.28 7.13
N ALA A 35 2.75 -9.04 7.22
CA ALA A 35 3.61 -7.86 7.34
C ALA A 35 4.51 -7.90 8.59
N MET A 36 3.97 -8.34 9.73
CA MET A 36 4.76 -8.53 10.96
C MET A 36 5.80 -9.65 10.82
N ALA A 37 5.48 -10.74 10.12
CA ALA A 37 6.43 -11.81 9.84
C ALA A 37 7.58 -11.31 8.95
N SER A 38 7.26 -10.57 7.88
CA SER A 38 8.27 -9.94 7.00
C SER A 38 9.17 -8.98 7.77
N TYR A 39 8.60 -8.10 8.60
CA TYR A 39 9.38 -7.20 9.46
C TYR A 39 10.34 -7.95 10.39
N ASN A 40 9.85 -9.01 11.04
CA ASN A 40 10.66 -9.80 11.95
C ASN A 40 11.79 -10.55 11.22
N ALA A 41 11.56 -11.02 10.01
CA ALA A 41 12.59 -11.62 9.17
C ALA A 41 13.66 -10.58 8.79
N LEU A 42 13.23 -9.41 8.29
CA LEU A 42 14.13 -8.31 7.92
C LEU A 42 15.03 -7.88 9.09
N LYS A 43 14.45 -7.79 10.29
CA LYS A 43 15.18 -7.46 11.53
C LYS A 43 16.20 -8.52 11.93
N GLN A 44 15.96 -9.79 11.61
CA GLN A 44 16.90 -10.89 11.88
C GLN A 44 18.04 -10.95 10.86
N GLU A 45 17.78 -10.51 9.63
CA GLU A 45 18.76 -10.49 8.54
C GLU A 45 19.70 -9.28 8.62
N ALA A 46 19.21 -8.13 9.09
CA ALA A 46 20.00 -6.93 9.27
C ALA A 46 21.10 -7.12 10.34
N LYS A 47 22.34 -6.78 9.99
CA LYS A 47 23.52 -6.91 10.86
C LYS A 47 23.72 -5.69 11.76
N SER A 48 23.06 -4.58 11.44
CA SER A 48 23.12 -3.33 12.21
C SER A 48 21.79 -2.58 12.14
N SER A 49 21.60 -1.64 13.07
CA SER A 49 20.45 -0.73 13.04
C SER A 49 20.43 0.18 11.82
N GLU A 50 21.61 0.53 11.29
CA GLU A 50 21.73 1.33 10.07
C GLU A 50 21.29 0.53 8.84
N GLU A 51 21.71 -0.73 8.73
CA GLU A 51 21.28 -1.62 7.63
C GLU A 51 19.77 -1.85 7.69
N LEU A 52 19.21 -2.10 8.88
CA LEU A 52 17.76 -2.20 9.06
C LEU A 52 17.04 -0.91 8.66
N PHE A 53 17.57 0.25 9.04
CA PHE A 53 16.98 1.54 8.69
C PHE A 53 16.85 1.72 7.17
N TYR A 54 17.92 1.42 6.43
CA TYR A 54 17.91 1.48 4.97
C TYR A 54 16.95 0.47 4.34
N TYR A 55 16.93 -0.78 4.82
CA TYR A 55 15.99 -1.77 4.32
C TYR A 55 14.53 -1.36 4.52
N LEU A 56 14.18 -0.79 5.68
CA LEU A 56 12.82 -0.32 5.94
C LEU A 56 12.39 0.77 4.95
N ILE A 57 13.29 1.69 4.62
CA ILE A 57 13.02 2.78 3.67
C ILE A 57 12.86 2.23 2.25
N GLU A 58 13.83 1.44 1.79
CA GLU A 58 13.87 0.85 0.45
C GLU A 58 12.62 0.01 0.19
N ASP A 59 12.31 -0.92 1.11
CA ASP A 59 11.17 -1.80 0.96
C ASP A 59 9.84 -1.04 1.05
N ALA A 60 9.73 -0.01 1.92
CA ALA A 60 8.52 0.80 1.99
C ALA A 60 8.27 1.54 0.66
N MET A 61 9.32 2.11 0.04
CA MET A 61 9.21 2.74 -1.28
C MET A 61 8.80 1.73 -2.33
N PHE A 62 9.52 0.62 -2.42
CA PHE A 62 9.28 -0.45 -3.38
C PHE A 62 7.83 -0.95 -3.29
N THR A 63 7.37 -1.20 -2.08
CA THR A 63 6.00 -1.64 -1.79
C THR A 63 4.96 -0.60 -2.18
N SER A 64 5.19 0.68 -1.87
CA SER A 64 4.27 1.77 -2.22
C SER A 64 4.10 1.94 -3.73
N LEU A 65 5.18 1.73 -4.49
CA LEU A 65 5.17 1.73 -5.95
C LEU A 65 4.38 0.52 -6.47
N TYR A 66 4.58 -0.68 -5.93
CA TYR A 66 3.75 -1.85 -6.25
C TYR A 66 2.26 -1.59 -6.01
N ALA A 67 1.90 -0.98 -4.88
CA ALA A 67 0.52 -0.62 -4.57
C ALA A 67 -0.09 0.32 -5.63
N THR A 68 0.72 1.18 -6.25
CA THR A 68 0.26 2.06 -7.35
C THR A 68 -0.10 1.26 -8.60
N PHE A 69 0.68 0.23 -8.94
CA PHE A 69 0.34 -0.68 -10.05
C PHE A 69 -0.91 -1.52 -9.74
N TYR A 70 -1.05 -2.02 -8.52
CA TYR A 70 -2.26 -2.70 -8.10
C TYR A 70 -3.49 -1.80 -8.18
N GLU A 71 -3.39 -0.55 -7.74
CA GLU A 71 -4.48 0.41 -7.88
C GLU A 71 -4.88 0.64 -9.34
N GLN A 72 -3.90 0.80 -10.24
CA GLN A 72 -4.17 0.93 -11.68
C GLN A 72 -4.90 -0.31 -12.23
N LEU A 73 -4.47 -1.51 -11.84
CA LEU A 73 -5.15 -2.76 -12.22
C LEU A 73 -6.60 -2.77 -11.72
N LEU A 74 -6.82 -2.51 -10.42
CA LEU A 74 -8.14 -2.54 -9.81
C LEU A 74 -9.09 -1.53 -10.45
N VAL A 75 -8.63 -0.30 -10.71
CA VAL A 75 -9.42 0.71 -11.43
C VAL A 75 -9.75 0.22 -12.85
N THR A 76 -8.80 -0.38 -13.55
CA THR A 76 -9.00 -0.91 -14.91
C THR A 76 -10.03 -2.03 -14.92
N ILE A 77 -9.97 -2.95 -13.94
CA ILE A 77 -10.95 -4.01 -13.73
C ILE A 77 -12.34 -3.41 -13.44
N GLY A 78 -12.44 -2.39 -12.57
CA GLY A 78 -13.71 -1.73 -12.27
C GLY A 78 -14.36 -1.07 -13.48
N GLN A 79 -13.56 -0.57 -14.43
CA GLN A 79 -14.03 -0.01 -15.70
C GLN A 79 -14.38 -1.08 -16.73
N ASN A 80 -13.80 -2.28 -16.63
CA ASN A 80 -13.89 -3.35 -17.63
C ASN A 80 -14.11 -4.73 -16.96
N PRO A 81 -15.20 -4.92 -16.19
CA PRO A 81 -15.38 -6.13 -15.38
C PRO A 81 -15.47 -7.43 -16.19
N ASP A 82 -15.90 -7.35 -17.45
CA ASP A 82 -15.98 -8.52 -18.35
C ASP A 82 -14.61 -9.12 -18.70
N PHE A 83 -13.52 -8.34 -18.55
CA PHE A 83 -12.15 -8.75 -18.86
C PHE A 83 -11.31 -8.99 -17.60
N THR A 84 -11.95 -9.15 -16.44
CA THR A 84 -11.27 -9.24 -15.14
C THR A 84 -10.14 -10.27 -15.11
N LEU A 85 -10.42 -11.51 -15.55
CA LEU A 85 -9.43 -12.59 -15.51
C LEU A 85 -8.27 -12.33 -16.49
N ASP A 86 -8.58 -11.89 -17.72
CA ASP A 86 -7.58 -11.54 -18.73
C ASP A 86 -6.66 -10.40 -18.27
N LEU A 87 -7.22 -9.41 -17.55
CA LEU A 87 -6.46 -8.30 -16.98
C LEU A 87 -5.52 -8.77 -15.86
N ILE A 88 -5.96 -9.68 -15.00
CA ILE A 88 -5.13 -10.26 -13.94
C ILE A 88 -4.01 -11.13 -14.53
N GLU A 89 -4.33 -11.97 -15.52
CA GLU A 89 -3.34 -12.80 -16.22
C GLU A 89 -2.26 -11.95 -16.87
N LYS A 90 -2.67 -10.94 -17.67
CA LYS A 90 -1.73 -10.00 -18.28
C LYS A 90 -0.89 -9.25 -17.24
N PHE A 91 -1.51 -8.82 -16.14
CA PHE A 91 -0.78 -8.15 -15.07
C PHE A 91 0.27 -9.08 -14.43
N SER A 92 -0.01 -10.37 -14.33
CA SER A 92 0.95 -11.38 -13.87
C SER A 92 2.10 -11.55 -14.86
N ASP A 93 1.80 -11.66 -16.16
CA ASP A 93 2.79 -11.81 -17.23
C ASP A 93 3.78 -10.63 -17.32
N ASP A 94 3.30 -9.41 -17.07
CA ASP A 94 4.11 -8.19 -17.10
C ASP A 94 4.96 -8.00 -15.81
N GLY A 95 5.05 -9.01 -14.94
CA GLY A 95 5.71 -8.96 -13.63
C GLY A 95 7.17 -8.51 -13.66
N ASP A 96 8.01 -9.15 -14.47
CA ASP A 96 9.45 -8.86 -14.56
C ASP A 96 9.75 -7.44 -15.09
N GLU A 97 8.91 -6.93 -15.99
CA GLU A 97 9.03 -5.55 -16.48
C GLU A 97 8.62 -4.56 -15.40
N ARG A 98 7.49 -4.80 -14.75
CA ARG A 98 7.01 -3.97 -13.63
C ARG A 98 8.04 -3.91 -12.50
N GLU A 99 8.62 -5.04 -12.10
CA GLU A 99 9.62 -5.09 -11.03
C GLU A 99 10.85 -4.23 -11.36
N ARG A 100 11.34 -4.30 -12.60
CA ARG A 100 12.47 -3.46 -13.07
C ARG A 100 12.14 -1.97 -13.05
N LEU A 101 10.92 -1.60 -13.44
CA LEU A 101 10.46 -0.21 -13.38
C LEU A 101 10.39 0.29 -11.94
N ILE A 102 9.83 -0.53 -11.05
CA ILE A 102 9.69 -0.22 -9.63
C ILE A 102 11.07 -0.09 -8.96
N ALA A 103 11.99 -1.02 -9.21
CA ALA A 103 13.34 -0.96 -8.68
C ALA A 103 14.07 0.33 -9.10
N GLY A 104 13.94 0.72 -10.37
CA GLY A 104 14.51 1.98 -10.86
C GLY A 104 13.92 3.21 -10.15
N GLN A 105 12.60 3.27 -10.03
CA GLN A 105 11.92 4.40 -9.37
C GLN A 105 12.19 4.45 -7.86
N ALA A 106 12.23 3.30 -7.18
CA ALA A 106 12.57 3.21 -5.76
C ALA A 106 13.99 3.73 -5.50
N GLN A 107 14.96 3.35 -6.36
CA GLN A 107 16.32 3.86 -6.27
C GLN A 107 16.39 5.38 -6.48
N ASP A 108 15.67 5.91 -7.47
CA ASP A 108 15.62 7.35 -7.73
C ASP A 108 15.01 8.11 -6.53
N HIS A 109 13.93 7.58 -5.93
CA HIS A 109 13.31 8.14 -4.73
C HIS A 109 14.23 8.09 -3.51
N LEU A 110 14.93 6.98 -3.27
CA LEU A 110 15.90 6.89 -2.17
C LEU A 110 17.02 7.91 -2.35
N SER A 111 17.61 7.97 -3.55
CA SER A 111 18.66 8.96 -3.85
C SER A 111 18.17 10.40 -3.68
N PHE A 112 16.91 10.71 -3.99
CA PHE A 112 16.33 12.02 -3.72
C PHE A 112 16.26 12.33 -2.22
N ILE A 113 15.85 11.36 -1.39
CA ILE A 113 15.81 11.49 0.07
C ILE A 113 17.21 11.68 0.65
N GLU A 114 18.17 10.84 0.26
CA GLU A 114 19.57 10.91 0.72
C GLU A 114 20.22 12.24 0.38
N ASN A 115 19.85 12.82 -0.76
CA ASN A 115 20.30 14.15 -1.20
C ASN A 115 19.44 15.30 -0.65
N PHE A 116 18.63 15.06 0.38
CA PHE A 116 17.82 16.07 1.07
C PHE A 116 16.88 16.85 0.15
N GLY A 117 16.34 16.18 -0.87
CA GLY A 117 15.44 16.76 -1.83
C GLY A 117 16.12 17.51 -2.98
N MET A 118 17.44 17.35 -3.15
CA MET A 118 18.17 17.93 -4.29
C MET A 118 18.12 17.00 -5.50
N CYS A 119 17.67 17.52 -6.64
CA CYS A 119 17.43 16.76 -7.89
C CYS A 119 18.52 16.94 -8.97
N ASP A 120 19.72 17.41 -8.64
CA ASP A 120 20.74 17.69 -9.65
C ASP A 120 21.13 16.40 -10.40
N GLY A 121 20.60 16.23 -11.63
CA GLY A 121 20.82 15.08 -12.49
C GLY A 121 19.75 13.97 -12.43
N CYS A 122 18.62 14.17 -11.75
CA CYS A 122 17.56 13.16 -11.66
C CYS A 122 16.73 13.04 -12.96
N LYS A 123 16.29 11.82 -13.29
CA LYS A 123 15.42 11.51 -14.44
C LYS A 123 13.92 11.48 -14.12
N CYS A 124 13.54 11.55 -12.84
CA CYS A 124 12.18 11.28 -12.34
C CYS A 124 11.60 12.41 -11.45
N CYS A 125 11.94 13.67 -11.74
CA CYS A 125 11.56 14.83 -10.93
C CYS A 125 10.05 15.02 -10.68
N GLU A 126 9.17 14.44 -11.51
CA GLU A 126 7.72 14.66 -11.44
C GLU A 126 7.06 13.98 -10.22
N ASN A 127 7.66 12.92 -9.67
CA ASN A 127 7.06 12.12 -8.58
C ASN A 127 7.76 12.31 -7.23
N HIS A 128 8.80 13.15 -7.16
CA HIS A 128 9.56 13.36 -5.92
C HIS A 128 8.75 14.07 -4.82
N THR A 129 7.69 14.78 -5.19
CA THR A 129 6.75 15.34 -4.22
C THR A 129 6.11 14.27 -3.35
N ASP A 130 5.97 13.04 -3.88
CA ASP A 130 5.28 11.94 -3.21
C ASP A 130 6.09 11.37 -2.05
N VAL A 131 7.41 11.59 -2.05
CA VAL A 131 8.36 11.12 -1.02
C VAL A 131 9.02 12.25 -0.24
N ALA A 132 8.72 13.52 -0.56
CA ALA A 132 9.34 14.67 0.09
C ALA A 132 9.12 14.71 1.61
N GLU A 133 7.97 14.22 2.08
CA GLU A 133 7.63 14.15 3.51
C GLU A 133 8.52 13.16 4.29
N LEU A 134 9.18 12.23 3.59
CA LEU A 134 10.07 11.23 4.19
C LEU A 134 11.47 11.80 4.50
N ILE A 135 11.84 12.97 3.94
CA ILE A 135 13.16 13.57 4.14
C ILE A 135 13.41 13.93 5.60
N ALA A 136 12.43 14.54 6.28
CA ALA A 136 12.62 14.99 7.65
C ALA A 136 12.74 13.82 8.66
N PRO A 137 11.92 12.76 8.60
CA PRO A 137 12.15 11.52 9.35
C PRO A 137 13.51 10.86 9.03
N PHE A 138 13.90 10.83 7.74
CA PHE A 138 15.18 10.27 7.33
C PHE A 138 16.37 10.99 7.98
N GLN A 139 16.40 12.32 7.91
CA GLN A 139 17.46 13.14 8.52
C GLN A 139 17.59 12.96 10.03
N LYS A 140 16.49 12.60 10.70
CA LYS A 140 16.47 12.35 12.15
C LYS A 140 16.90 10.93 12.52
N GLY A 141 17.02 10.02 11.55
CA GLY A 141 17.21 8.59 11.82
C GLY A 141 16.00 7.98 12.53
N ASP A 142 14.78 8.41 12.19
CA ASP A 142 13.54 8.02 12.87
C ASP A 142 13.12 6.60 12.48
N ILE A 143 13.79 5.60 13.08
CA ILE A 143 13.58 4.19 12.77
C ILE A 143 12.18 3.69 13.12
N ASP A 144 11.55 4.29 14.15
CA ASP A 144 10.20 3.94 14.57
C ASP A 144 9.20 4.38 13.48
N PHE A 145 9.35 5.60 12.96
CA PHE A 145 8.56 6.06 11.81
C PHE A 145 8.67 5.13 10.60
N PHE A 146 9.89 4.73 10.21
CA PHE A 146 10.06 3.84 9.06
C PHE A 146 9.62 2.40 9.34
N THR A 147 9.66 1.94 10.60
CA THR A 147 9.08 0.65 11.00
C THR A 147 7.56 0.67 10.81
N GLU A 148 6.88 1.71 11.30
CA GLU A 148 5.43 1.87 11.11
C GLU A 148 5.06 1.99 9.63
N LEU A 149 5.82 2.78 8.87
CA LEU A 149 5.62 2.95 7.44
C LEU A 149 5.77 1.62 6.70
N TYR A 150 6.85 0.87 6.97
CA TYR A 150 7.10 -0.44 6.38
C TYR A 150 5.95 -1.41 6.66
N ILE A 151 5.56 -1.58 7.93
CA ILE A 151 4.48 -2.51 8.33
C ILE A 151 3.17 -2.10 7.66
N GLY A 152 2.85 -0.80 7.63
CA GLY A 152 1.66 -0.28 6.97
C GLY A 152 1.65 -0.54 5.45
N MET A 153 2.77 -0.31 4.77
CA MET A 153 2.90 -0.54 3.34
C MET A 153 2.82 -2.04 2.99
N GLN A 154 3.52 -2.90 3.74
CA GLN A 154 3.44 -4.35 3.58
C GLN A 154 2.02 -4.89 3.81
N THR A 155 1.31 -4.37 4.82
CA THR A 155 -0.08 -4.78 5.08
C THR A 155 -1.00 -4.39 3.91
N ILE A 156 -0.80 -3.20 3.32
CA ILE A 156 -1.51 -2.79 2.09
C ILE A 156 -1.19 -3.76 0.95
N GLN A 157 0.08 -4.07 0.72
CA GLN A 157 0.50 -4.94 -0.37
C GLN A 157 -0.16 -6.31 -0.27
N PHE A 158 -0.02 -7.00 0.85
CA PHE A 158 -0.62 -8.31 1.06
C PHE A 158 -2.15 -8.27 0.95
N SER A 159 -2.79 -7.19 1.42
CA SER A 159 -4.24 -7.01 1.26
C SER A 159 -4.65 -6.87 -0.21
N MET A 160 -3.88 -6.12 -0.99
CA MET A 160 -4.12 -5.94 -2.42
C MET A 160 -3.87 -7.23 -3.20
N GLU A 161 -2.80 -7.95 -2.91
CA GLU A 161 -2.49 -9.24 -3.53
C GLU A 161 -3.59 -10.26 -3.25
N TYR A 162 -4.03 -10.36 -2.00
CA TYR A 162 -5.14 -11.25 -1.66
C TYR A 162 -6.42 -10.84 -2.41
N LEU A 163 -6.74 -9.54 -2.45
CA LEU A 163 -7.90 -9.07 -3.21
C LEU A 163 -7.78 -9.47 -4.70
N ILE A 164 -6.61 -9.26 -5.30
CA ILE A 164 -6.38 -9.48 -6.73
C ILE A 164 -6.39 -10.96 -7.10
N PHE A 165 -5.67 -11.80 -6.36
CA PHE A 165 -5.41 -13.18 -6.75
C PHE A 165 -6.37 -14.18 -6.10
N GLU A 166 -6.98 -13.86 -4.95
CA GLU A 166 -7.84 -14.78 -4.23
C GLU A 166 -9.32 -14.36 -4.23
N VAL A 167 -9.62 -13.06 -4.08
CA VAL A 167 -11.02 -12.59 -3.97
C VAL A 167 -11.65 -12.38 -5.33
N ILE A 168 -11.05 -11.54 -6.18
CA ILE A 168 -11.63 -11.15 -7.47
C ILE A 168 -11.96 -12.36 -8.37
N PRO A 169 -11.10 -13.40 -8.49
CA PRO A 169 -11.41 -14.55 -9.34
C PRO A 169 -12.65 -15.32 -8.88
N ASN A 170 -13.01 -15.24 -7.60
CA ASN A 170 -14.13 -15.94 -6.98
C ASN A 170 -15.39 -15.06 -6.81
N ASP A 171 -15.25 -13.73 -6.86
CA ASP A 171 -16.35 -12.77 -6.76
C ASP A 171 -16.14 -11.60 -7.72
N VAL A 172 -16.42 -11.81 -9.00
CA VAL A 172 -16.28 -10.78 -10.04
C VAL A 172 -17.19 -9.56 -9.83
N GLU A 173 -18.25 -9.69 -9.02
CA GLU A 173 -19.17 -8.59 -8.74
C GLU A 173 -18.52 -7.52 -7.86
N ILE A 174 -17.48 -7.88 -7.08
CA ILE A 174 -16.71 -6.93 -6.29
C ILE A 174 -16.04 -5.86 -7.17
N ALA A 175 -15.79 -6.16 -8.44
CA ALA A 175 -15.19 -5.24 -9.41
C ALA A 175 -15.97 -3.93 -9.53
N LYS A 176 -17.30 -3.97 -9.36
CA LYS A 176 -18.17 -2.78 -9.39
C LYS A 176 -17.86 -1.78 -8.27
N SER A 177 -17.15 -2.21 -7.23
CA SER A 177 -16.72 -1.36 -6.13
C SER A 177 -15.35 -0.70 -6.38
N PHE A 178 -14.63 -1.06 -7.44
CA PHE A 178 -13.31 -0.50 -7.75
C PHE A 178 -13.43 0.86 -8.43
N SER A 179 -13.40 1.89 -7.60
CA SER A 179 -13.20 3.28 -8.03
C SER A 179 -11.96 3.84 -7.34
N PRO A 180 -11.30 4.87 -7.91
CA PRO A 180 -10.15 5.50 -7.27
C PRO A 180 -10.44 5.91 -5.82
N LYS A 181 -11.62 6.50 -5.57
CA LYS A 181 -12.05 6.88 -4.22
C LYS A 181 -12.14 5.69 -3.27
N ASN A 182 -12.79 4.60 -3.68
CA ASN A 182 -12.95 3.44 -2.80
C ASN A 182 -11.61 2.75 -2.55
N ILE A 183 -10.71 2.68 -3.54
CA ILE A 183 -9.39 2.09 -3.34
C ILE A 183 -8.56 2.94 -2.38
N MET A 184 -8.56 4.27 -2.55
CA MET A 184 -7.89 5.20 -1.65
C MET A 184 -8.45 5.10 -0.21
N ASP A 185 -9.77 5.13 -0.03
CA ASP A 185 -10.41 4.99 1.28
C ASP A 185 -10.08 3.64 1.94
N TRP A 186 -9.96 2.58 1.14
CA TRP A 186 -9.60 1.24 1.59
C TRP A 186 -8.14 1.16 2.05
N ARG A 187 -7.20 1.69 1.25
CA ARG A 187 -5.79 1.81 1.61
C ARG A 187 -5.60 2.57 2.91
N GLN A 188 -6.30 3.69 3.08
CA GLN A 188 -6.25 4.48 4.31
C GLN A 188 -6.78 3.67 5.52
N THR A 189 -7.84 2.89 5.32
CA THR A 189 -8.38 2.01 6.37
C THR A 189 -7.36 0.97 6.80
N ILE A 190 -6.72 0.30 5.84
CA ILE A 190 -5.69 -0.71 6.10
C ILE A 190 -4.49 -0.08 6.81
N TYR A 191 -4.00 1.05 6.31
CA TYR A 191 -2.85 1.75 6.88
C TYR A 191 -3.11 2.17 8.33
N SER A 192 -4.26 2.81 8.59
CA SER A 192 -4.62 3.23 9.95
C SER A 192 -4.80 2.06 10.91
N TYR A 193 -5.33 0.93 10.43
CA TYR A 193 -5.38 -0.30 11.21
C TYR A 193 -3.97 -0.82 11.54
N ALA A 194 -3.10 -0.91 10.54
CA ALA A 194 -1.74 -1.40 10.70
C ALA A 194 -0.92 -0.51 11.65
N GLN A 195 -1.03 0.81 11.54
CA GLN A 195 -0.36 1.74 12.46
C GLN A 195 -0.83 1.58 13.91
N LEU A 196 -2.16 1.49 14.13
CA LEU A 196 -2.70 1.26 15.46
C LEU A 196 -2.13 -0.03 16.05
N LYS A 197 -2.10 -1.10 15.25
CA LYS A 197 -1.58 -2.40 15.68
C LYS A 197 -0.08 -2.42 15.88
N ALA A 198 0.70 -1.76 15.03
CA ALA A 198 2.15 -1.64 15.18
C ALA A 198 2.51 -0.91 16.47
N SER A 199 1.72 0.09 16.88
CA SER A 199 1.94 0.83 18.15
C SER A 199 1.67 0.01 19.42
N GLU A 200 1.00 -1.15 19.30
CA GLU A 200 0.73 -2.07 20.41
C GLU A 200 1.88 -3.07 20.66
N VAL A 201 2.88 -3.13 19.77
CA VAL A 201 4.00 -4.10 19.77
C VAL A 201 5.28 -3.46 20.30
#